data_AF-A0A1W2EA43-F1
#
_entry.id   AF-A0A1W2EA43-F1
#
_cell.length_a   1.000
_cell.length_b   1.000
_cell.length_c   1.000
_cell.angle_alpha   90.00
_cell.angle_beta   90.00
_cell.angle_gamma   90.00
#
_symmetry.space_group_name_H-M   'P 1'
#
loop_
_entity.id
_entity.type
_entity.pdbx_description
1 polymer ?
#
loop_
_entity_poly.entity_id
_entity_poly.type
_entity_poly.pdbx_seq_one_letter_code
_entity_poly.pdbx_strand_id
1 'polypeptide(L)'
;MAMFDYKGYSTAQSTELALTTFKLAVQVQFDKLYGIDLDRGINTLGSLLPAGLTANAISAELPRGWSAIQPAALGLPESARDFDGYYIIESPITGRLYSGAQAQILEQRDESGAVTRLSVTFAGTNSLLDLPDYTQLNSGEIAPNMEPILAAVRDYAIAKGVDASDVLVTGYSLGAAYTNIMAEYADSLAGGFFANSSYIAHAVPEIYDEGDRVLNIGYENDIVHRAAGDAGSLQDALENAPGLIGQDYSLESSTDNLILFSDDYANPAWPYGPFALYNIPGGWSAHVQGLLVNSIERIAASSFYEFTERDSLVIVSNLSALQRSTIFVEDKDTAASNPNHCGDSAFLIGTDFDDRLAGKGGNDYFEGFAGNDIFQTGTGADRVEGGRGLDTLQLQGDMSDWTVTRLGDGTIAFVSQDYGIDIASGIERVTFLAAGPLHLDRHYDIADNRLEDRSYSGWLDFLDRDVAFTSSRQGTGGDDHLSGSLVFGLAGDDVLSGTWRSDVLHGGTGNDRLAGGGGNDFLYGAEGADVLSGGGGNDLLNGGLGDDVFVFDAAGAGCVIVEDFRLSDVEEDLIQLLNFAGDGQSFLSLARQEADGLHFDFGYTELILRGQTLADLGSEMIIA
;
A
#
# COMPACT_ATOMS: atom_id res chain seq x y z
N MET A 1 -11.76 1.45 2.97
CA MET A 1 -11.24 1.30 4.38
C MET A 1 -9.74 1.40 4.27
N ALA A 2 -9.04 2.17 5.12
CA ALA A 2 -7.58 2.35 4.99
C ALA A 2 -6.80 1.02 5.08
N MET A 3 -5.60 0.93 4.51
CA MET A 3 -4.81 -0.32 4.40
C MET A 3 -4.68 -1.13 5.71
N PHE A 4 -4.58 -0.46 6.86
CA PHE A 4 -4.44 -1.13 8.16
C PHE A 4 -5.73 -1.14 8.98
N ASP A 5 -6.86 -0.69 8.43
CA ASP A 5 -8.14 -0.71 9.12
C ASP A 5 -8.50 -2.14 9.55
N TYR A 6 -8.84 -2.28 10.83
CA TYR A 6 -9.01 -3.57 11.49
C TYR A 6 -10.29 -3.56 12.31
N LYS A 7 -11.16 -4.55 12.07
CA LYS A 7 -12.45 -4.69 12.77
C LYS A 7 -13.28 -3.40 12.71
N GLY A 8 -13.96 -3.05 13.80
CA GLY A 8 -14.69 -1.79 13.98
C GLY A 8 -13.88 -0.68 14.65
N TYR A 9 -12.55 -0.76 14.65
CA TYR A 9 -11.70 0.31 15.17
C TYR A 9 -11.68 1.50 14.22
N SER A 10 -11.52 2.72 14.75
CA SER A 10 -11.23 3.88 13.90
C SER A 10 -9.85 3.74 13.25
N THR A 11 -9.64 4.37 12.10
CA THR A 11 -8.36 4.35 11.38
C THR A 11 -7.16 4.69 12.28
N ALA A 12 -7.27 5.73 13.12
CA ALA A 12 -6.23 6.08 14.07
C ALA A 12 -5.95 4.99 15.12
N GLN A 13 -6.97 4.26 15.57
CA GLN A 13 -6.79 3.14 16.49
C GLN A 13 -6.16 1.94 15.77
N SER A 14 -6.59 1.63 14.56
CA SER A 14 -6.04 0.54 13.75
C SER A 14 -4.55 0.76 13.45
N THR A 15 -4.17 1.97 13.06
CA THR A 15 -2.75 2.36 12.91
C THR A 15 -1.96 2.21 14.21
N GLU A 16 -2.52 2.64 15.36
CA GLU A 16 -1.84 2.49 16.66
C GLU A 16 -1.61 1.02 17.02
N LEU A 17 -2.58 0.17 16.72
CA LEU A 17 -2.50 -1.27 16.93
C LEU A 17 -1.45 -1.89 16.00
N ALA A 18 -1.46 -1.58 14.70
CA ALA A 18 -0.46 -2.07 13.73
C ALA A 18 0.97 -1.68 14.15
N LEU A 19 1.19 -0.42 14.52
CA LEU A 19 2.49 0.06 15.00
C LEU A 19 2.92 -0.57 16.32
N THR A 20 2.00 -0.69 17.28
CA THR A 20 2.31 -1.25 18.61
C THR A 20 2.64 -2.73 18.50
N THR A 21 1.84 -3.48 17.75
CA THR A 21 2.05 -4.93 17.56
C THR A 21 3.35 -5.20 16.80
N PHE A 22 3.67 -4.43 15.75
CA PHE A 22 4.94 -4.52 15.06
C PHE A 22 6.13 -4.29 16.00
N LYS A 23 6.11 -3.20 16.79
CA LYS A 23 7.19 -2.90 17.74
C LYS A 23 7.35 -3.97 18.83
N LEU A 24 6.24 -4.54 19.32
CA LEU A 24 6.29 -5.66 20.26
C LEU A 24 6.93 -6.90 19.61
N ALA A 25 6.51 -7.25 18.39
CA ALA A 25 7.05 -8.39 17.65
C ALA A 25 8.55 -8.25 17.36
N VAL A 26 8.98 -7.06 16.88
CA VAL A 26 10.39 -6.73 16.63
C VAL A 26 11.23 -6.82 17.91
N GLN A 27 10.72 -6.29 19.03
CA GLN A 27 11.47 -6.34 20.29
C GLN A 27 11.63 -7.77 20.78
N VAL A 28 10.58 -8.59 20.70
CA VAL A 28 10.64 -10.01 21.13
C VAL A 28 11.60 -10.81 20.25
N GLN A 29 11.72 -10.47 18.97
CA GLN A 29 12.70 -11.05 18.05
C GLN A 29 14.16 -10.72 18.42
N PHE A 30 14.42 -9.51 18.94
CA PHE A 30 15.76 -9.01 19.23
C PHE A 30 16.13 -8.94 20.73
N ASP A 31 15.23 -9.29 21.66
CA ASP A 31 15.51 -9.20 23.11
C ASP A 31 16.74 -10.05 23.47
N LYS A 32 16.67 -11.38 23.34
CA LYS A 32 17.80 -12.26 23.66
C LYS A 32 17.95 -13.44 22.71
N LEU A 33 19.21 -13.76 22.42
CA LEU A 33 19.59 -15.01 21.78
C LEU A 33 20.79 -15.64 22.50
N TYR A 34 20.62 -16.85 23.05
CA TYR A 34 21.65 -17.55 23.84
C TYR A 34 22.26 -16.69 24.97
N GLY A 35 21.42 -15.90 25.65
CA GLY A 35 21.78 -15.01 26.75
C GLY A 35 22.49 -13.71 26.33
N ILE A 36 22.52 -13.37 25.04
CA ILE A 36 23.09 -12.12 24.51
C ILE A 36 21.94 -11.15 24.20
N ASP A 37 22.00 -9.96 24.82
CA ASP A 37 21.09 -8.83 24.55
C ASP A 37 21.37 -8.26 23.14
N LEU A 38 20.61 -8.69 22.12
CA LEU A 38 20.82 -8.26 20.72
C LEU A 38 20.25 -6.86 20.46
N ASP A 39 19.16 -6.51 21.14
CA ASP A 39 18.50 -5.20 21.11
C ASP A 39 19.48 -4.05 21.39
N ARG A 40 20.31 -4.19 22.42
CA ARG A 40 21.36 -3.21 22.75
C ARG A 40 22.36 -3.06 21.63
N GLY A 41 22.72 -4.15 20.95
CA GLY A 41 23.63 -4.13 19.82
C GLY A 41 23.06 -3.33 18.65
N ILE A 42 21.79 -3.60 18.30
CA ILE A 42 21.07 -2.93 17.23
C ILE A 42 20.86 -1.44 17.55
N ASN A 43 20.39 -1.12 18.76
CA ASN A 43 20.18 0.26 19.18
C ASN A 43 21.50 1.04 19.24
N THR A 44 22.58 0.40 19.70
CA THR A 44 23.92 1.01 19.67
C THR A 44 24.37 1.25 18.22
N LEU A 45 24.22 0.26 17.34
CA LEU A 45 24.57 0.39 15.93
C LEU A 45 23.78 1.54 15.29
N GLY A 46 22.45 1.55 15.44
CA GLY A 46 21.55 2.58 14.92
C GLY A 46 21.95 3.98 15.40
N SER A 47 22.30 4.14 16.69
CA SER A 47 22.75 5.43 17.23
C SER A 47 24.11 5.92 16.69
N LEU A 48 24.92 5.01 16.13
CA LEU A 48 26.23 5.31 15.55
C LEU A 48 26.18 5.52 14.03
N LEU A 49 25.12 5.09 13.36
CA LEU A 49 24.96 5.31 11.93
C LEU A 49 24.68 6.80 11.67
N PRO A 50 25.35 7.42 10.67
CA PRO A 50 24.98 8.75 10.21
C PRO A 50 23.53 8.79 9.73
N ALA A 51 22.82 9.88 10.03
CA ALA A 51 21.49 10.11 9.48
C ALA A 51 21.52 10.03 7.94
N GLY A 52 20.50 9.37 7.37
CA GLY A 52 20.37 9.19 5.92
C GLY A 52 21.16 8.01 5.34
N LEU A 53 22.01 7.32 6.12
CA LEU A 53 22.70 6.12 5.63
C LEU A 53 21.69 5.00 5.30
N THR A 54 20.67 4.85 6.15
CA THR A 54 19.51 3.97 6.01
C THR A 54 18.25 4.81 5.75
N ALA A 55 17.17 4.18 5.29
CA ALA A 55 15.90 4.85 5.01
C ALA A 55 15.24 5.46 6.28
N ASN A 56 15.55 4.91 7.46
CA ASN A 56 15.03 5.37 8.74
C ASN A 56 16.02 5.14 9.89
N ALA A 57 15.70 5.70 11.06
CA ALA A 57 16.37 5.35 12.30
C ALA A 57 15.97 3.94 12.75
N ILE A 58 16.94 3.13 13.15
CA ILE A 58 16.73 1.75 13.58
C ILE A 58 16.56 1.71 15.11
N SER A 59 15.47 1.10 15.58
CA SER A 59 15.22 0.87 17.00
C SER A 59 14.48 -0.45 17.23
N ALA A 60 14.91 -1.20 18.25
CA ALA A 60 14.24 -2.41 18.74
C ALA A 60 13.72 -2.24 20.19
N GLU A 61 13.49 -0.99 20.63
CA GLU A 61 13.00 -0.71 21.98
C GLU A 61 11.52 -1.06 22.15
N LEU A 62 11.15 -1.52 23.35
CA LEU A 62 9.75 -1.69 23.72
C LEU A 62 8.99 -0.36 23.61
N PRO A 63 7.71 -0.37 23.15
CA PRO A 63 6.89 0.82 23.17
C PRO A 63 6.72 1.35 24.61
N ARG A 64 6.52 2.66 24.73
CA ARG A 64 6.41 3.32 26.04
C ARG A 64 5.31 2.69 26.90
N GLY A 65 5.66 2.39 28.14
CA GLY A 65 4.74 1.80 29.13
C GLY A 65 4.66 0.28 29.10
N TRP A 66 5.29 -0.39 28.12
CA TRP A 66 5.31 -1.84 28.03
C TRP A 66 6.49 -2.46 28.82
N SER A 67 6.23 -3.60 29.45
CA SER A 67 7.25 -4.39 30.14
C SER A 67 6.87 -5.87 30.23
N ALA A 68 7.87 -6.75 30.28
CA ALA A 68 7.65 -8.19 30.39
C ALA A 68 7.15 -8.61 31.78
N ILE A 69 6.15 -9.49 31.81
CA ILE A 69 5.58 -10.06 33.02
C ILE A 69 6.44 -11.24 33.47
N GLN A 70 6.72 -11.34 34.78
CA GLN A 70 7.50 -12.45 35.34
C GLN A 70 6.61 -13.66 35.66
N PRO A 71 7.12 -14.91 35.64
CA PRO A 71 6.33 -16.12 35.90
C PRO A 71 5.52 -16.06 37.19
N ALA A 72 6.13 -15.56 38.28
CA ALA A 72 5.46 -15.45 39.57
C ALA A 72 4.20 -14.56 39.54
N ALA A 73 4.17 -13.52 38.70
CA ALA A 73 3.01 -12.65 38.55
C ALA A 73 1.86 -13.36 37.81
N LEU A 74 2.17 -14.28 36.90
CA LEU A 74 1.21 -15.16 36.21
C LEU A 74 0.85 -16.41 37.02
N GLY A 75 1.38 -16.58 38.23
CA GLY A 75 1.20 -17.80 39.02
C GLY A 75 1.92 -19.04 38.45
N LEU A 76 2.92 -18.82 37.60
CA LEU A 76 3.72 -19.86 36.96
C LEU A 76 5.06 -20.07 37.68
N PRO A 77 5.63 -21.30 37.65
CA PRO A 77 6.97 -21.54 38.16
C PRO A 77 8.03 -20.89 37.27
N GLU A 78 9.23 -20.62 37.81
CA GLU A 78 10.36 -20.13 37.01
C GLU A 78 10.72 -21.07 35.84
N SER A 79 10.47 -22.37 36.01
CA SER A 79 10.59 -23.36 34.93
C SER A 79 9.55 -23.22 33.83
N ALA A 80 8.65 -22.23 33.85
CA ALA A 80 7.79 -21.93 32.71
C ALA A 80 8.54 -21.18 31.61
N ARG A 81 9.71 -20.61 31.92
CA ARG A 81 10.60 -19.94 30.96
C ARG A 81 11.81 -20.79 30.62
N ASP A 82 12.33 -20.59 29.42
CA ASP A 82 13.60 -21.15 28.96
C ASP A 82 14.80 -20.37 29.53
N PHE A 83 16.01 -20.73 29.11
CA PHE A 83 17.23 -20.04 29.57
C PHE A 83 17.32 -18.58 29.12
N ASP A 84 16.74 -18.24 27.98
CA ASP A 84 16.76 -16.89 27.40
C ASP A 84 15.66 -15.99 28.00
N GLY A 85 14.74 -16.59 28.75
CA GLY A 85 13.64 -15.89 29.42
C GLY A 85 12.39 -15.83 28.56
N TYR A 86 12.14 -16.76 27.66
CA TYR A 86 10.89 -16.85 26.92
C TYR A 86 10.01 -17.93 27.54
N TYR A 87 8.70 -17.71 27.55
CA TYR A 87 7.74 -18.71 27.99
C TYR A 87 7.73 -19.88 27.02
N ILE A 88 7.78 -21.09 27.57
CA ILE A 88 7.89 -22.32 26.79
C ILE A 88 6.50 -22.75 26.31
N ILE A 89 6.39 -23.00 25.01
CA ILE A 89 5.31 -23.72 24.34
C ILE A 89 5.92 -25.01 23.83
N GLU A 90 5.47 -26.16 24.33
CA GLU A 90 6.11 -27.43 23.95
C GLU A 90 5.85 -27.74 22.46
N SER A 91 6.91 -28.05 21.72
CA SER A 91 6.80 -28.49 20.32
C SER A 91 6.13 -29.86 20.27
N PRO A 92 5.16 -30.11 19.37
CA PRO A 92 4.54 -31.43 19.24
C PRO A 92 5.53 -32.48 18.72
N ILE A 93 6.62 -32.05 18.07
CA ILE A 93 7.66 -32.92 17.49
C ILE A 93 8.83 -33.09 18.46
N THR A 94 9.43 -31.98 18.88
CA THR A 94 10.69 -31.99 19.64
C THR A 94 10.46 -31.97 21.15
N GLY A 95 9.21 -31.72 21.58
CA GLY A 95 8.84 -31.59 22.98
C GLY A 95 9.37 -30.30 23.59
N ARG A 96 9.80 -30.40 24.84
CA ARG A 96 10.28 -29.26 25.60
C ARG A 96 11.71 -28.87 25.22
N LEU A 97 11.88 -27.64 24.72
CA LEU A 97 13.17 -27.02 24.46
C LEU A 97 13.67 -26.24 25.70
N TYR A 98 14.99 -26.14 25.86
CA TYR A 98 15.64 -25.42 26.97
C TYR A 98 16.16 -24.02 26.58
N SER A 99 16.10 -23.70 25.29
CA SER A 99 16.46 -22.43 24.67
C SER A 99 15.76 -22.33 23.33
N GLY A 100 15.35 -21.14 22.93
CA GLY A 100 14.63 -20.87 21.69
C GLY A 100 13.42 -20.02 22.05
N ALA A 101 13.38 -18.79 21.54
CA ALA A 101 12.31 -17.89 21.91
C ALA A 101 10.99 -18.42 21.36
N GLN A 102 9.97 -18.45 22.21
CA GLN A 102 8.64 -18.93 21.81
C GLN A 102 7.58 -17.88 22.11
N ALA A 103 7.47 -17.43 23.36
CA ALA A 103 6.56 -16.34 23.71
C ALA A 103 7.11 -15.39 24.78
N GLN A 104 6.75 -14.11 24.68
CA GLN A 104 6.80 -13.13 25.76
C GLN A 104 5.39 -12.70 26.12
N ILE A 105 5.14 -12.54 27.42
CA ILE A 105 3.90 -11.94 27.94
C ILE A 105 4.25 -10.56 28.44
N LEU A 106 3.63 -9.54 27.87
CA LEU A 106 3.90 -8.14 28.21
C LEU A 106 2.66 -7.46 28.78
N GLU A 107 2.87 -6.44 29.59
CA GLU A 107 1.82 -5.56 30.09
C GLU A 107 2.16 -4.11 29.78
N GLN A 108 1.13 -3.35 29.38
CA GLN A 108 1.21 -1.89 29.35
C GLN A 108 0.70 -1.33 30.66
N ARG A 109 1.43 -0.35 31.23
CA ARG A 109 1.00 0.40 32.40
C ARG A 109 0.82 1.88 32.10
N ASP A 110 -0.23 2.48 32.66
CA ASP A 110 -0.42 3.92 32.64
C ASP A 110 0.51 4.64 33.64
N GLU A 111 0.44 5.97 33.68
CA GLU A 111 1.27 6.80 34.58
C GLU A 111 0.97 6.55 36.07
N SER A 112 -0.19 5.99 36.41
CA SER A 112 -0.57 5.60 37.77
C SER A 112 -0.03 4.22 38.16
N GLY A 113 0.48 3.47 37.19
CA GLY A 113 0.95 2.10 37.33
C GLY A 113 -0.16 1.04 37.17
N ALA A 114 -1.37 1.41 36.77
CA ALA A 114 -2.44 0.46 36.48
C ALA A 114 -2.15 -0.27 35.15
N VAL A 115 -2.48 -1.56 35.08
CA VAL A 115 -2.34 -2.34 33.83
C VAL A 115 -3.50 -1.98 32.91
N THR A 116 -3.20 -1.53 31.70
CA THR A 116 -4.20 -1.08 30.72
C THR A 116 -4.37 -2.04 29.55
N ARG A 117 -3.28 -2.68 29.11
CA ARG A 117 -3.29 -3.68 28.03
C ARG A 117 -2.35 -4.83 28.36
N LEU A 118 -2.60 -5.97 27.75
CA LEU A 118 -1.68 -7.11 27.76
C LEU A 118 -1.26 -7.46 26.34
N SER A 119 -0.14 -8.15 26.20
CA SER A 119 0.22 -8.78 24.95
C SER A 119 0.72 -10.21 25.15
N VAL A 120 0.23 -11.09 24.28
CA VAL A 120 0.84 -12.39 23.99
C VAL A 120 1.63 -12.19 22.69
N THR A 121 2.96 -12.10 22.81
CA THR A 121 3.83 -11.91 21.65
C THR A 121 4.64 -13.17 21.40
N PHE A 122 4.46 -13.78 20.24
CA PHE A 122 5.23 -14.95 19.82
C PHE A 122 6.50 -14.52 19.10
N ALA A 123 7.61 -15.21 19.40
CA ALA A 123 8.87 -14.96 18.73
C ALA A 123 8.95 -15.68 17.38
N GLY A 124 9.64 -15.08 16.42
CA GLY A 124 9.97 -15.72 15.15
C GLY A 124 11.08 -16.77 15.30
N THR A 125 11.51 -17.35 14.18
CA THR A 125 12.62 -18.31 14.17
C THR A 125 13.89 -17.63 14.64
N ASN A 126 14.37 -18.00 15.83
CA ASN A 126 15.68 -17.58 16.32
C ASN A 126 16.61 -18.77 16.63
N SER A 127 16.13 -19.99 16.40
CA SER A 127 16.90 -21.23 16.52
C SER A 127 16.64 -22.16 15.34
N LEU A 128 17.69 -22.83 14.84
CA LEU A 128 17.55 -23.89 13.82
C LEU A 128 16.69 -25.09 14.32
N LEU A 129 16.35 -25.11 15.61
CA LEU A 129 15.47 -26.11 16.23
C LEU A 129 13.99 -25.87 15.92
N ASP A 130 13.60 -24.71 15.40
CA ASP A 130 12.20 -24.35 15.14
C ASP A 130 11.73 -24.83 13.75
N LEU A 131 12.66 -25.22 12.87
CA LEU A 131 12.41 -25.71 11.50
C LEU A 131 11.50 -26.95 11.40
N PRO A 132 11.52 -27.93 12.33
CA PRO A 132 10.56 -29.03 12.31
C PRO A 132 9.12 -28.56 12.57
N ASP A 133 8.92 -27.55 13.42
CA ASP A 133 7.57 -27.06 13.76
C ASP A 133 6.89 -26.40 12.55
N TYR A 134 7.67 -25.87 11.59
CA TYR A 134 7.14 -25.43 10.28
C TYR A 134 6.36 -26.51 9.54
N THR A 135 6.67 -27.80 9.76
CA THR A 135 5.95 -28.89 9.09
C THR A 135 4.56 -29.15 9.66
N GLN A 136 4.23 -28.50 10.78
CA GLN A 136 3.00 -28.72 11.53
C GLN A 136 2.22 -27.44 11.84
N LEU A 137 2.64 -26.27 11.32
CA LEU A 137 1.89 -25.03 11.55
C LEU A 137 0.43 -25.21 11.08
N ASN A 138 0.26 -25.72 9.86
CA ASN A 138 -1.03 -25.92 9.20
C ASN A 138 -1.92 -26.99 9.85
N SER A 139 -1.40 -27.82 10.76
CA SER A 139 -2.17 -28.90 11.38
C SER A 139 -2.95 -28.45 12.62
N GLY A 140 -2.64 -27.26 13.16
CA GLY A 140 -3.19 -26.78 14.43
C GLY A 140 -2.75 -27.61 15.66
N GLU A 141 -1.89 -28.63 15.51
CA GLU A 141 -1.48 -29.52 16.60
C GLU A 141 -0.75 -28.80 17.75
N ILE A 142 -0.18 -27.64 17.46
CA ILE A 142 0.48 -26.77 18.45
C ILE A 142 -0.52 -26.02 19.35
N ALA A 143 -1.75 -25.78 18.89
CA ALA A 143 -2.72 -24.94 19.61
C ALA A 143 -2.99 -25.42 21.05
N PRO A 144 -3.25 -26.72 21.32
CA PRO A 144 -3.44 -27.21 22.69
C PRO A 144 -2.23 -27.00 23.62
N ASN A 145 -1.02 -26.90 23.07
CA ASN A 145 0.20 -26.68 23.87
C ASN A 145 0.33 -25.22 24.34
N MET A 146 -0.45 -24.29 23.76
CA MET A 146 -0.55 -22.90 24.23
C MET A 146 -1.45 -22.77 25.46
N GLU A 147 -2.37 -23.72 25.70
CA GLU A 147 -3.38 -23.65 26.77
C GLU A 147 -2.81 -23.30 28.16
N PRO A 148 -1.69 -23.90 28.64
CA PRO A 148 -1.19 -23.63 30.00
C PRO A 148 -0.77 -22.16 30.21
N ILE A 149 -0.11 -21.56 29.21
CA ILE A 149 0.32 -20.16 29.29
C ILE A 149 -0.87 -19.21 29.07
N LEU A 150 -1.76 -19.53 28.12
CA LEU A 150 -2.94 -18.71 27.82
C LEU A 150 -3.94 -18.68 28.98
N ALA A 151 -4.15 -19.80 29.68
CA ALA A 151 -4.97 -19.83 30.89
C ALA A 151 -4.39 -18.94 31.99
N ALA A 152 -3.07 -18.90 32.16
CA ALA A 152 -2.41 -18.03 33.13
C ALA A 152 -2.53 -16.55 32.75
N VAL A 153 -2.40 -16.22 31.46
CA VAL A 153 -2.61 -14.85 30.94
C VAL A 153 -4.05 -14.40 31.16
N ARG A 154 -5.05 -15.25 30.84
CA ARG A 154 -6.47 -14.98 31.13
C ARG A 154 -6.68 -14.66 32.61
N ASP A 155 -6.19 -15.52 33.50
CA ASP A 155 -6.40 -15.36 34.93
C ASP A 155 -5.75 -14.07 35.45
N TYR A 156 -4.58 -13.70 34.90
CA TYR A 156 -3.92 -12.42 35.17
C TYR A 156 -4.75 -11.23 34.66
N ALA A 157 -5.25 -11.29 33.43
CA ALA A 157 -6.09 -10.25 32.82
C ALA A 157 -7.33 -9.97 33.69
N ILE A 158 -8.06 -11.02 34.06
CA ILE A 158 -9.23 -10.94 34.95
C ILE A 158 -8.84 -10.34 36.30
N ALA A 159 -7.71 -10.75 36.88
CA ALA A 159 -7.24 -10.22 38.16
C ALA A 159 -6.83 -8.74 38.10
N LYS A 160 -6.44 -8.23 36.92
CA LYS A 160 -6.11 -6.83 36.67
C LYS A 160 -7.27 -6.00 36.15
N GLY A 161 -8.40 -6.62 35.80
CA GLY A 161 -9.54 -5.94 35.20
C GLY A 161 -9.28 -5.50 33.76
N VAL A 162 -8.47 -6.27 33.03
CA VAL A 162 -8.20 -6.07 31.60
C VAL A 162 -9.18 -6.94 30.80
N ASP A 163 -9.95 -6.33 29.92
CA ASP A 163 -10.87 -7.05 29.03
C ASP A 163 -10.12 -7.75 27.90
N ALA A 164 -10.72 -8.79 27.32
CA ALA A 164 -10.10 -9.55 26.23
C ALA A 164 -9.75 -8.68 25.02
N SER A 165 -10.57 -7.67 24.70
CA SER A 165 -10.31 -6.72 23.61
C SER A 165 -9.05 -5.87 23.80
N ASP A 166 -8.60 -5.73 25.06
CA ASP A 166 -7.37 -5.02 25.43
C ASP A 166 -6.14 -5.95 25.47
N VAL A 167 -6.30 -7.20 25.01
CA VAL A 167 -5.21 -8.13 24.78
C VAL A 167 -4.78 -8.07 23.31
N LEU A 168 -3.49 -7.84 23.09
CA LEU A 168 -2.86 -7.84 21.78
C LEU A 168 -2.15 -9.18 21.55
N VAL A 169 -2.48 -9.89 20.48
CA VAL A 169 -1.78 -11.10 20.05
C VAL A 169 -1.01 -10.79 18.78
N THR A 170 0.30 -11.03 18.79
CA THR A 170 1.16 -10.66 17.67
C THR A 170 2.43 -11.50 17.61
N GLY A 171 3.13 -11.42 16.48
CA GLY A 171 4.44 -12.02 16.25
C GLY A 171 4.95 -11.65 14.87
N TYR A 172 6.21 -12.00 14.62
CA TYR A 172 6.86 -11.84 13.32
C TYR A 172 7.31 -13.21 12.79
N SER A 173 7.21 -13.47 11.49
CA SER A 173 7.67 -14.72 10.89
C SER A 173 6.96 -15.94 11.51
N LEU A 174 7.70 -16.93 12.02
CA LEU A 174 7.12 -18.05 12.75
C LEU A 174 6.16 -17.61 13.89
N GLY A 175 6.49 -16.54 14.62
CA GLY A 175 5.60 -16.03 15.68
C GLY A 175 4.27 -15.49 15.13
N ALA A 176 4.28 -15.00 13.89
CA ALA A 176 3.06 -14.60 13.19
C ALA A 176 2.19 -15.81 12.81
N ALA A 177 2.79 -16.96 12.49
CA ALA A 177 2.04 -18.21 12.31
C ALA A 177 1.37 -18.66 13.63
N TYR A 178 2.09 -18.59 14.76
CA TYR A 178 1.49 -18.86 16.08
C TYR A 178 0.34 -17.89 16.40
N THR A 179 0.43 -16.63 15.94
CA THR A 179 -0.65 -15.65 16.07
C THR A 179 -1.89 -16.07 15.28
N ASN A 180 -1.73 -16.53 14.04
CA ASN A 180 -2.82 -17.02 13.20
C ASN A 180 -3.46 -18.29 13.77
N ILE A 181 -2.65 -19.26 14.19
CA ILE A 181 -3.15 -20.47 14.87
C ILE A 181 -3.90 -20.09 16.15
N MET A 182 -3.37 -19.17 16.97
CA MET A 182 -4.10 -18.72 18.16
C MET A 182 -5.41 -18.01 17.81
N ALA A 183 -5.50 -17.34 16.66
CA ALA A 183 -6.72 -16.69 16.17
C ALA A 183 -7.77 -17.72 15.75
N GLU A 184 -7.38 -18.74 14.98
CA GLU A 184 -8.24 -19.86 14.56
C GLU A 184 -8.85 -20.58 15.78
N TYR A 185 -8.03 -20.86 16.81
CA TYR A 185 -8.47 -21.61 17.99
C TYR A 185 -8.95 -20.71 19.15
N ALA A 186 -9.08 -19.40 18.95
CA ALA A 186 -9.37 -18.41 19.99
C ALA A 186 -10.64 -18.69 20.80
N ASP A 187 -11.66 -19.27 20.16
CA ASP A 187 -12.96 -19.57 20.77
C ASP A 187 -12.88 -20.80 21.71
N SER A 188 -11.83 -21.61 21.60
CA SER A 188 -11.62 -22.81 22.41
C SER A 188 -10.52 -22.64 23.47
N LEU A 189 -9.43 -21.95 23.11
CA LEU A 189 -8.29 -21.74 23.99
C LEU A 189 -8.64 -20.87 25.19
N ALA A 190 -8.13 -21.27 26.36
CA ALA A 190 -8.41 -20.65 27.65
C ALA A 190 -9.90 -20.46 27.94
N GLY A 191 -10.77 -21.31 27.39
CA GLY A 191 -12.22 -21.22 27.52
C GLY A 191 -12.86 -20.09 26.71
N GLY A 192 -12.25 -19.70 25.60
CA GLY A 192 -12.79 -18.69 24.68
C GLY A 192 -12.53 -17.25 25.11
N PHE A 193 -11.66 -17.02 26.12
CA PHE A 193 -11.37 -15.68 26.60
C PHE A 193 -10.80 -14.79 25.50
N PHE A 194 -9.94 -15.33 24.64
CA PHE A 194 -9.21 -14.55 23.64
C PHE A 194 -10.01 -14.29 22.36
N ALA A 195 -11.23 -14.81 22.21
CA ALA A 195 -12.07 -14.66 21.02
C ALA A 195 -12.15 -13.21 20.49
N ASN A 196 -12.26 -12.24 21.40
CA ASN A 196 -12.39 -10.82 21.07
C ASN A 196 -11.07 -10.03 21.14
N SER A 197 -9.93 -10.70 21.27
CA SER A 197 -8.61 -10.05 21.31
C SER A 197 -8.25 -9.43 19.96
N SER A 198 -7.27 -8.54 19.95
CA SER A 198 -6.76 -7.96 18.70
C SER A 198 -5.57 -8.78 18.20
N TYR A 199 -5.72 -9.39 17.03
CA TYR A 199 -4.70 -10.23 16.40
C TYR A 199 -4.13 -9.51 15.19
N ILE A 200 -2.86 -9.13 15.26
CA ILE A 200 -2.14 -8.49 14.14
C ILE A 200 -0.78 -9.18 14.03
N ALA A 201 -0.49 -9.74 12.87
CA ALA A 201 0.64 -10.63 12.64
C ALA A 201 1.50 -10.09 11.50
N HIS A 202 2.82 -10.28 11.57
CA HIS A 202 3.78 -9.63 10.66
C HIS A 202 4.65 -10.65 9.90
N ALA A 203 4.79 -10.50 8.58
CA ALA A 203 5.55 -11.41 7.72
C ALA A 203 5.13 -12.88 7.87
N VAL A 204 3.83 -13.11 7.69
CA VAL A 204 3.13 -14.33 8.11
C VAL A 204 3.28 -15.45 7.07
N PRO A 205 3.83 -16.64 7.42
CA PRO A 205 3.94 -17.74 6.47
C PRO A 205 2.65 -18.53 6.26
N GLU A 206 1.82 -18.65 7.30
CA GLU A 206 0.51 -19.33 7.25
C GLU A 206 -0.57 -18.37 7.71
N ILE A 207 -1.61 -18.24 6.89
CA ILE A 207 -2.66 -17.27 7.04
C ILE A 207 -3.98 -17.97 7.39
N TYR A 208 -4.58 -17.52 8.48
CA TYR A 208 -5.97 -17.83 8.81
C TYR A 208 -6.87 -16.77 8.18
N ASP A 209 -7.45 -17.11 7.03
CA ASP A 209 -8.20 -16.18 6.19
C ASP A 209 -9.72 -16.25 6.43
N GLU A 210 -10.17 -15.91 7.63
CA GLU A 210 -11.61 -15.83 7.93
C GLU A 210 -11.99 -14.45 8.51
N GLY A 211 -12.49 -13.58 7.63
CA GLY A 211 -13.04 -12.27 7.98
C GLY A 211 -12.03 -11.33 8.64
N ASP A 212 -12.49 -10.54 9.61
CA ASP A 212 -11.67 -9.54 10.31
C ASP A 212 -10.99 -10.07 11.58
N ARG A 213 -10.88 -11.40 11.75
CA ARG A 213 -10.33 -11.98 12.99
C ARG A 213 -8.87 -11.59 13.19
N VAL A 214 -8.09 -11.62 12.12
CA VAL A 214 -6.64 -11.36 12.09
C VAL A 214 -6.35 -10.30 11.02
N LEU A 215 -5.34 -9.46 11.25
CA LEU A 215 -4.74 -8.63 10.21
C LEU A 215 -3.30 -9.11 10.00
N ASN A 216 -3.01 -9.63 8.81
CA ASN A 216 -1.70 -10.11 8.40
C ASN A 216 -1.01 -9.01 7.57
N ILE A 217 0.06 -8.43 8.12
CA ILE A 217 0.82 -7.39 7.43
C ILE A 217 2.14 -8.00 6.97
N GLY A 218 2.46 -7.87 5.69
CA GLY A 218 3.71 -8.36 5.14
C GLY A 218 3.99 -7.78 3.77
N TYR A 219 5.16 -8.10 3.23
CA TYR A 219 5.56 -7.62 1.92
C TYR A 219 5.37 -8.71 0.87
N GLU A 220 4.92 -8.39 -0.33
CA GLU A 220 4.83 -9.36 -1.44
C GLU A 220 6.22 -9.95 -1.76
N ASN A 221 7.25 -9.12 -1.67
CA ASN A 221 8.62 -9.47 -1.97
C ASN A 221 9.37 -10.09 -0.77
N ASP A 222 8.66 -10.40 0.31
CA ASP A 222 9.10 -11.27 1.40
C ASP A 222 8.66 -12.71 1.14
N ILE A 223 9.61 -13.58 0.80
CA ILE A 223 9.33 -14.97 0.46
C ILE A 223 8.73 -15.80 1.62
N VAL A 224 8.87 -15.33 2.86
CA VAL A 224 8.28 -15.99 4.03
C VAL A 224 6.82 -15.62 4.15
N HIS A 225 6.45 -14.39 3.79
CA HIS A 225 5.07 -13.98 3.82
C HIS A 225 4.26 -14.78 2.80
N ARG A 226 3.11 -15.33 3.22
CA ARG A 226 2.21 -16.17 2.42
C ARG A 226 2.85 -17.45 1.87
N ALA A 227 4.00 -17.87 2.40
CA ALA A 227 4.75 -19.03 1.88
C ALA A 227 3.94 -20.34 1.88
N ALA A 228 3.13 -20.56 2.91
CA ALA A 228 2.16 -21.66 3.00
C ALA A 228 0.73 -21.22 2.67
N GLY A 229 0.47 -19.90 2.67
CA GLY A 229 -0.84 -19.34 2.36
C GLY A 229 -1.91 -19.76 3.37
N ASP A 230 -3.13 -19.98 2.88
CA ASP A 230 -4.29 -20.50 3.60
C ASP A 230 -4.39 -22.05 3.58
N ALA A 231 -3.32 -22.74 3.17
CA ALA A 231 -3.34 -24.18 2.99
C ALA A 231 -3.57 -24.92 4.32
N GLY A 232 -4.47 -25.91 4.34
CA GLY A 232 -4.74 -26.74 5.53
C GLY A 232 -3.66 -27.78 5.86
N SER A 233 -2.62 -27.91 5.03
CA SER A 233 -1.46 -28.77 5.31
C SER A 233 -0.23 -28.35 4.51
N LEU A 234 0.96 -28.75 4.99
CA LEU A 234 2.21 -28.57 4.23
C LEU A 234 2.16 -29.28 2.86
N GLN A 235 1.43 -30.40 2.75
CA GLN A 235 1.28 -31.08 1.48
C GLN A 235 0.50 -30.21 0.49
N ASP A 236 -0.61 -29.62 0.93
CA ASP A 236 -1.43 -28.75 0.09
C ASP A 236 -0.65 -27.48 -0.30
N ALA A 237 0.10 -26.89 0.64
CA ALA A 237 0.99 -25.76 0.35
C ALA A 237 2.04 -26.08 -0.73
N LEU A 238 2.63 -27.29 -0.67
CA LEU A 238 3.60 -27.75 -1.67
C LEU A 238 2.96 -28.13 -3.02
N GLU A 239 1.70 -28.56 -3.02
CA GLU A 239 0.93 -28.81 -4.24
C GLU A 239 0.53 -27.49 -4.91
N ASN A 240 0.19 -26.46 -4.13
CA ASN A 240 -0.15 -25.11 -4.59
C ASN A 240 1.09 -24.36 -5.11
N ALA A 241 2.23 -24.42 -4.41
CA ALA A 241 3.52 -23.87 -4.86
C ALA A 241 4.63 -24.92 -4.85
N PRO A 242 4.79 -25.70 -5.94
CA PRO A 242 5.86 -26.66 -6.08
C PRO A 242 7.24 -26.03 -5.90
N GLY A 243 7.92 -26.40 -4.81
CA GLY A 243 9.25 -25.89 -4.46
C GLY A 243 9.23 -24.66 -3.53
N LEU A 244 8.08 -24.31 -2.95
CA LEU A 244 7.91 -23.14 -2.08
C LEU A 244 8.40 -21.86 -2.77
N ILE A 245 8.02 -21.74 -4.04
CA ILE A 245 8.14 -20.50 -4.80
C ILE A 245 7.15 -19.48 -4.21
N GLY A 246 7.47 -18.19 -4.32
CA GLY A 246 6.58 -17.14 -3.84
C GLY A 246 5.19 -17.28 -4.44
N GLN A 247 4.18 -17.10 -3.60
CA GLN A 247 2.79 -17.06 -3.99
C GLN A 247 2.32 -15.63 -3.85
N ASP A 248 1.61 -15.14 -4.86
CA ASP A 248 1.00 -13.81 -4.84
C ASP A 248 -0.42 -13.92 -5.37
N TYR A 249 -1.37 -14.03 -4.44
CA TYR A 249 -2.80 -14.13 -4.67
C TYR A 249 -3.54 -13.45 -3.52
N SER A 250 -4.77 -12.99 -3.79
CA SER A 250 -5.56 -12.22 -2.83
C SER A 250 -6.07 -13.08 -1.66
N LEU A 251 -5.93 -12.54 -0.45
CA LEU A 251 -6.35 -13.08 0.84
C LEU A 251 -7.00 -11.95 1.65
N GLU A 252 -8.25 -12.16 2.10
CA GLU A 252 -9.04 -11.09 2.72
C GLU A 252 -8.39 -10.47 3.97
N SER A 253 -7.61 -11.26 4.71
CA SER A 253 -6.97 -10.86 5.97
C SER A 253 -5.55 -10.32 5.81
N SER A 254 -5.01 -10.28 4.59
CA SER A 254 -3.60 -10.00 4.29
C SER A 254 -3.42 -8.64 3.61
N THR A 255 -2.23 -8.05 3.71
CA THR A 255 -1.80 -6.98 2.79
C THR A 255 -1.05 -7.62 1.64
N ASP A 256 -1.67 -7.77 0.49
CA ASP A 256 -1.10 -8.58 -0.58
C ASP A 256 -0.13 -7.84 -1.50
N ASN A 257 -0.40 -6.55 -1.76
CA ASN A 257 0.33 -5.73 -2.73
C ASN A 257 1.25 -4.69 -2.07
N LEU A 258 1.84 -5.01 -0.91
CA LEU A 258 2.78 -4.14 -0.19
C LEU A 258 4.24 -4.49 -0.54
N ILE A 259 5.00 -3.55 -1.11
CA ILE A 259 6.38 -3.77 -1.58
C ILE A 259 7.39 -3.05 -0.70
N LEU A 260 8.45 -3.75 -0.27
CA LEU A 260 9.64 -3.13 0.33
C LEU A 260 10.72 -2.89 -0.73
N PHE A 261 10.86 -1.67 -1.23
CA PHE A 261 11.79 -1.32 -2.30
C PHE A 261 13.22 -1.12 -1.76
N SER A 262 13.93 -2.23 -1.57
CA SER A 262 15.31 -2.28 -1.06
C SER A 262 16.37 -2.28 -2.16
N ASP A 263 17.65 -2.11 -1.79
CA ASP A 263 18.80 -2.25 -2.70
C ASP A 263 18.81 -3.58 -3.46
N ASP A 264 18.37 -4.66 -2.82
CA ASP A 264 18.28 -5.98 -3.42
C ASP A 264 17.15 -6.01 -4.46
N TYR A 265 15.94 -5.57 -4.10
CA TYR A 265 14.79 -5.53 -5.01
C TYR A 265 15.02 -4.60 -6.20
N ALA A 266 15.72 -3.48 -5.99
CA ALA A 266 16.14 -2.56 -7.05
C ALA A 266 17.07 -3.23 -8.09
N ASN A 267 17.85 -4.22 -7.69
CA ASN A 267 18.85 -4.85 -8.56
C ASN A 267 18.18 -5.66 -9.69
N PRO A 268 18.50 -5.40 -10.98
CA PRO A 268 17.92 -6.16 -12.10
C PRO A 268 18.24 -7.65 -12.11
N ALA A 269 19.26 -8.09 -11.37
CA ALA A 269 19.62 -9.50 -11.26
C ALA A 269 18.92 -10.21 -10.09
N TRP A 270 18.20 -9.48 -9.23
CA TRP A 270 17.35 -10.06 -8.20
C TRP A 270 16.23 -10.88 -8.83
N PRO A 271 15.86 -12.05 -8.27
CA PRO A 271 16.26 -12.64 -6.98
C PRO A 271 17.51 -13.54 -7.06
N TYR A 272 18.39 -13.35 -8.05
CA TYR A 272 19.60 -14.16 -8.25
C TYR A 272 19.33 -15.66 -8.45
N GLY A 273 18.16 -15.97 -9.02
CA GLY A 273 17.60 -17.31 -9.13
C GLY A 273 16.07 -17.26 -8.99
N PRO A 274 15.41 -18.41 -8.76
CA PRO A 274 13.98 -18.45 -8.44
C PRO A 274 13.68 -17.69 -7.13
N PHE A 275 12.57 -16.94 -7.10
CA PHE A 275 12.03 -16.38 -5.86
C PHE A 275 11.38 -17.52 -5.07
N ALA A 276 12.11 -18.08 -4.11
CA ALA A 276 11.74 -19.29 -3.41
C ALA A 276 12.37 -19.35 -2.02
N LEU A 277 11.71 -20.02 -1.08
CA LEU A 277 12.11 -20.05 0.33
C LEU A 277 13.54 -20.60 0.53
N TYR A 278 14.02 -21.50 -0.33
CA TYR A 278 15.38 -22.03 -0.29
C TYR A 278 16.45 -21.07 -0.83
N ASN A 279 16.06 -20.04 -1.58
CA ASN A 279 16.97 -19.02 -2.13
C ASN A 279 17.18 -17.90 -1.12
N ILE A 280 17.99 -18.17 -0.09
CA ILE A 280 18.21 -17.24 1.03
C ILE A 280 18.63 -15.82 0.57
N PRO A 281 19.63 -15.64 -0.32
CA PRO A 281 20.02 -14.30 -0.74
C PRO A 281 18.98 -13.57 -1.60
N GLY A 282 18.09 -14.31 -2.26
CA GLY A 282 17.09 -13.75 -3.17
C GLY A 282 15.76 -13.43 -2.52
N GLY A 283 15.22 -14.34 -1.70
CA GLY A 283 13.85 -14.20 -1.17
C GLY A 283 13.75 -13.58 0.22
N TRP A 284 14.81 -13.64 1.04
CA TRP A 284 14.73 -13.28 2.46
C TRP A 284 15.18 -11.85 2.78
N SER A 285 15.60 -11.08 1.78
CA SER A 285 16.08 -9.71 2.00
C SER A 285 14.99 -8.84 2.63
N ALA A 286 13.78 -8.83 2.05
CA ALA A 286 12.63 -8.11 2.57
C ALA A 286 12.22 -8.64 3.97
N HIS A 287 12.27 -9.95 4.18
CA HIS A 287 12.00 -10.56 5.49
C HIS A 287 12.89 -10.03 6.62
N VAL A 288 14.18 -9.84 6.36
CA VAL A 288 15.13 -9.39 7.38
C VAL A 288 15.11 -7.88 7.52
N GLN A 289 15.05 -7.16 6.40
CA GLN A 289 15.02 -5.69 6.40
C GLN A 289 13.70 -5.15 6.96
N GLY A 290 12.60 -5.88 6.76
CA GLY A 290 11.27 -5.58 7.28
C GLY A 290 11.21 -5.41 8.80
N LEU A 291 12.12 -6.04 9.56
CA LEU A 291 12.21 -5.91 11.02
C LEU A 291 12.75 -4.55 11.49
N LEU A 292 13.45 -3.81 10.63
CA LEU A 292 14.20 -2.60 10.99
C LEU A 292 13.71 -1.35 10.26
N VAL A 293 12.68 -1.49 9.42
CA VAL A 293 12.07 -0.41 8.66
C VAL A 293 10.83 0.14 9.40
N ASN A 294 10.48 1.39 9.12
CA ASN A 294 9.31 2.08 9.66
C ASN A 294 8.15 2.18 8.65
N SER A 295 7.97 1.18 7.77
CA SER A 295 7.00 1.25 6.66
C SER A 295 5.58 1.52 7.13
N ILE A 296 5.10 0.83 8.18
CA ILE A 296 3.76 1.05 8.75
C ILE A 296 3.58 2.51 9.21
N GLU A 297 4.63 3.12 9.77
CA GLU A 297 4.60 4.51 10.24
C GLU A 297 4.55 5.49 9.07
N ARG A 298 5.32 5.24 8.02
CA ARG A 298 5.32 6.09 6.82
C ARG A 298 4.02 5.97 6.03
N ILE A 299 3.53 4.76 5.79
CA ILE A 299 2.25 4.54 5.09
C ILE A 299 1.13 5.28 5.83
N ALA A 300 1.04 5.11 7.16
CA ALA A 300 -0.01 5.76 7.93
C ALA A 300 0.17 7.28 8.14
N ALA A 301 1.37 7.81 7.87
CA ALA A 301 1.65 9.23 7.87
C ALA A 301 1.44 9.89 6.50
N SER A 302 1.27 9.08 5.43
CA SER A 302 1.00 9.56 4.09
C SER A 302 -0.28 10.40 4.06
N SER A 303 -0.22 11.48 3.30
CA SER A 303 -1.40 12.29 2.96
C SER A 303 -2.49 11.49 2.24
N PHE A 304 -2.12 10.38 1.59
CA PHE A 304 -3.03 9.50 0.86
C PHE A 304 -3.56 8.31 1.66
N TYR A 305 -3.20 8.19 2.95
CA TYR A 305 -3.50 6.98 3.72
C TYR A 305 -5.00 6.63 3.76
N GLU A 306 -5.87 7.63 3.79
CA GLU A 306 -7.32 7.41 3.83
C GLU A 306 -7.90 6.86 2.52
N PHE A 307 -7.17 7.00 1.40
CA PHE A 307 -7.54 6.47 0.09
C PHE A 307 -6.92 5.09 -0.18
N THR A 308 -6.00 4.64 0.67
CA THR A 308 -5.51 3.26 0.57
C THR A 308 -6.59 2.27 0.97
N GLU A 309 -6.51 1.08 0.43
CA GLU A 309 -7.27 -0.10 0.79
C GLU A 309 -6.31 -1.20 1.23
N ARG A 310 -6.82 -2.28 1.82
CA ARG A 310 -5.98 -3.38 2.35
C ARG A 310 -5.05 -3.96 1.27
N ASP A 311 -5.57 -4.10 0.05
CA ASP A 311 -4.87 -4.67 -1.11
C ASP A 311 -4.42 -3.62 -2.13
N SER A 312 -4.43 -2.32 -1.77
CA SER A 312 -3.80 -1.32 -2.63
C SER A 312 -2.33 -1.63 -2.87
N LEU A 313 -1.85 -1.38 -4.10
CA LEU A 313 -0.43 -1.43 -4.41
C LEU A 313 0.31 -0.30 -3.71
N VAL A 314 1.13 -0.64 -2.71
CA VAL A 314 1.89 0.33 -1.92
C VAL A 314 3.37 -0.01 -1.96
N ILE A 315 4.19 0.93 -2.43
CA ILE A 315 5.63 0.75 -2.63
C ILE A 315 6.39 1.65 -1.67
N VAL A 316 7.10 1.04 -0.73
CA VAL A 316 7.81 1.79 0.31
C VAL A 316 9.30 1.83 0.03
N SER A 317 9.86 3.04 -0.14
CA SER A 317 11.30 3.27 -0.31
C SER A 317 12.07 2.70 0.88
N ASN A 318 13.03 1.81 0.62
CA ASN A 318 13.97 1.30 1.62
C ASN A 318 15.41 1.23 1.09
N LEU A 319 15.75 2.16 0.19
CA LEU A 319 17.06 2.25 -0.43
C LEU A 319 18.12 2.77 0.54
N SER A 320 19.34 2.25 0.41
CA SER A 320 20.52 2.84 1.05
C SER A 320 20.84 4.21 0.45
N ALA A 321 21.58 5.04 1.20
CA ALA A 321 21.95 6.39 0.76
C ALA A 321 22.56 6.46 -0.65
N LEU A 322 23.39 5.47 -1.01
CA LEU A 322 24.04 5.44 -2.31
C LEU A 322 23.05 5.15 -3.43
N GLN A 323 22.19 4.14 -3.25
CA GLN A 323 21.20 3.77 -4.25
C GLN A 323 20.12 4.83 -4.40
N ARG A 324 19.60 5.37 -3.30
CA ARG A 324 18.56 6.40 -3.28
C ARG A 324 18.93 7.65 -4.08
N SER A 325 20.22 7.98 -4.13
CA SER A 325 20.70 9.12 -4.93
C SER A 325 20.64 8.92 -6.45
N THR A 326 20.45 7.69 -6.94
CA THR A 326 20.56 7.32 -8.35
C THR A 326 19.45 6.44 -8.90
N ILE A 327 18.72 5.72 -8.05
CA ILE A 327 17.70 4.75 -8.45
C ILE A 327 16.33 5.32 -8.12
N PHE A 328 15.39 5.18 -9.06
CA PHE A 328 13.99 5.46 -8.83
C PHE A 328 13.34 4.27 -8.11
N VAL A 329 12.58 4.57 -7.07
CA VAL A 329 11.59 3.68 -6.47
C VAL A 329 10.40 3.68 -7.43
N GLU A 330 10.07 2.50 -7.94
CA GLU A 330 9.06 2.31 -8.97
C GLU A 330 8.41 0.95 -8.79
N ASP A 331 7.23 0.77 -9.34
CA ASP A 331 6.66 -0.55 -9.52
C ASP A 331 7.51 -1.35 -10.53
N LYS A 332 7.73 -2.65 -10.31
CA LYS A 332 8.58 -3.48 -11.17
C LYS A 332 7.92 -4.82 -11.48
N ASP A 333 7.96 -5.22 -12.76
CA ASP A 333 7.69 -6.59 -13.17
C ASP A 333 8.83 -7.51 -12.66
N THR A 334 8.60 -8.17 -11.52
CA THR A 334 9.56 -9.07 -10.89
C THR A 334 8.98 -10.45 -10.62
N ALA A 335 9.85 -11.39 -10.26
CA ALA A 335 9.44 -12.75 -9.93
C ALA A 335 8.61 -12.87 -8.62
N ALA A 336 8.45 -11.79 -7.86
CA ALA A 336 7.64 -11.75 -6.64
C ALA A 336 6.33 -10.98 -6.80
N SER A 337 6.19 -10.22 -7.89
CA SER A 337 5.03 -9.37 -8.12
C SER A 337 4.01 -10.15 -8.94
N ASN A 338 2.74 -10.04 -8.58
CA ASN A 338 1.64 -10.56 -9.36
C ASN A 338 1.69 -9.86 -10.74
N PRO A 339 1.79 -10.64 -11.84
CA PRO A 339 2.03 -10.09 -13.16
C PRO A 339 0.91 -9.18 -13.66
N ASN A 340 -0.23 -9.15 -12.97
CA ASN A 340 -1.39 -8.35 -13.34
C ASN A 340 -1.37 -6.92 -12.79
N HIS A 341 -0.60 -6.61 -11.72
CA HIS A 341 -0.57 -5.24 -11.17
C HIS A 341 0.61 -4.38 -11.60
N CYS A 342 1.51 -4.92 -12.44
CA CYS A 342 2.62 -4.11 -12.94
C CYS A 342 2.13 -3.04 -13.93
N GLY A 343 2.19 -1.77 -13.53
CA GLY A 343 1.69 -0.63 -14.32
C GLY A 343 0.31 -0.13 -13.90
N ASP A 344 -0.26 -0.72 -12.85
CA ASP A 344 -1.48 -0.26 -12.19
C ASP A 344 -1.24 1.00 -11.37
N SER A 345 -2.33 1.57 -10.85
CA SER A 345 -2.31 2.69 -9.91
C SER A 345 -1.57 2.30 -8.61
N ALA A 346 -0.52 3.06 -8.24
CA ALA A 346 0.31 2.74 -7.06
C ALA A 346 0.44 3.91 -6.08
N PHE A 347 0.60 3.60 -4.80
CA PHE A 347 1.04 4.56 -3.78
C PHE A 347 2.56 4.41 -3.54
N LEU A 348 3.34 5.41 -3.95
CA LEU A 348 4.79 5.43 -3.79
C LEU A 348 5.18 6.28 -2.56
N ILE A 349 5.71 5.61 -1.55
CA ILE A 349 6.01 6.19 -0.23
C ILE A 349 7.52 6.38 -0.04
N GLY A 350 7.97 7.64 -0.07
CA GLY A 350 9.34 8.09 0.16
C GLY A 350 9.78 8.03 1.63
N THR A 351 10.90 8.68 1.95
CA THR A 351 11.54 8.78 3.27
C THR A 351 11.66 10.24 3.69
N ASP A 352 12.25 10.53 4.87
CA ASP A 352 12.61 11.92 5.25
C ASP A 352 13.94 12.39 4.61
N PHE A 353 14.38 11.77 3.52
CA PHE A 353 15.61 12.07 2.80
C PHE A 353 15.34 12.21 1.30
N ASP A 354 16.25 12.87 0.59
CA ASP A 354 16.20 12.97 -0.88
C ASP A 354 15.94 11.60 -1.55
N ASP A 355 14.74 11.43 -2.08
CA ASP A 355 14.23 10.27 -2.77
C ASP A 355 14.04 10.53 -4.28
N ARG A 356 13.90 9.44 -5.02
CA ARG A 356 13.52 9.45 -6.43
C ARG A 356 12.39 8.46 -6.59
N LEU A 357 11.20 8.92 -6.97
CA LEU A 357 10.01 8.09 -7.14
C LEU A 357 9.54 8.17 -8.60
N ALA A 358 9.20 7.04 -9.21
CA ALA A 358 8.72 7.00 -10.58
C ALA A 358 7.47 6.12 -10.72
N GLY A 359 6.46 6.69 -11.36
CA GLY A 359 5.24 6.02 -11.75
C GLY A 359 5.31 5.50 -13.18
N LYS A 360 4.20 4.91 -13.63
CA LYS A 360 4.07 4.26 -14.93
C LYS A 360 2.89 4.82 -15.71
N GLY A 361 1.84 4.01 -15.90
CA GLY A 361 0.73 4.30 -16.79
C GLY A 361 -0.62 4.41 -16.09
N GLY A 362 -0.69 3.94 -14.83
CA GLY A 362 -1.86 4.06 -13.97
C GLY A 362 -1.90 5.40 -13.23
N ASN A 363 -2.83 5.53 -12.29
CA ASN A 363 -2.98 6.73 -11.47
C ASN A 363 -2.06 6.60 -10.24
N ASP A 364 -0.92 7.31 -10.24
CA ASP A 364 0.11 7.14 -9.21
C ASP A 364 0.08 8.25 -8.14
N TYR A 365 0.27 7.84 -6.87
CA TYR A 365 0.19 8.70 -5.68
C TYR A 365 1.54 8.76 -4.98
N PHE A 366 2.21 9.90 -5.05
CA PHE A 366 3.59 10.07 -4.60
C PHE A 366 3.70 10.89 -3.32
N GLU A 367 4.26 10.29 -2.27
CA GLU A 367 4.52 10.96 -0.98
C GLU A 367 6.02 11.09 -0.74
N GLY A 368 6.53 12.33 -0.77
CA GLY A 368 7.95 12.65 -0.55
C GLY A 368 8.35 12.88 0.90
N PHE A 369 7.41 13.30 1.76
CA PHE A 369 7.67 13.79 3.13
C PHE A 369 8.67 14.96 3.23
N ALA A 370 9.96 14.68 3.30
CA ALA A 370 11.00 15.66 3.49
C ALA A 370 12.25 15.21 2.76
N GLY A 371 13.05 16.15 2.28
CA GLY A 371 14.11 15.81 1.35
C GLY A 371 14.06 16.76 0.18
N ASN A 372 15.00 16.62 -0.76
CA ASN A 372 14.86 17.24 -2.07
C ASN A 372 14.54 16.13 -3.06
N ASP A 373 13.27 15.90 -3.25
CA ASP A 373 12.75 14.71 -3.90
C ASP A 373 12.56 14.93 -5.40
N ILE A 374 12.64 13.84 -6.16
CA ILE A 374 12.44 13.84 -7.60
C ILE A 374 11.32 12.87 -7.94
N PHE A 375 10.25 13.38 -8.54
CA PHE A 375 9.08 12.62 -8.94
C PHE A 375 9.03 12.53 -10.46
N GLN A 376 8.97 11.33 -11.02
CA GLN A 376 8.75 11.12 -12.45
C GLN A 376 7.42 10.39 -12.62
N THR A 377 6.35 11.15 -12.86
CA THR A 377 4.97 10.64 -12.72
C THR A 377 4.60 9.60 -13.75
N GLY A 378 4.98 9.82 -15.01
CA GLY A 378 4.69 8.85 -16.07
C GLY A 378 3.56 9.38 -16.95
N THR A 379 2.48 8.60 -17.07
CA THR A 379 1.21 9.00 -17.69
C THR A 379 0.07 8.51 -16.82
N GLY A 380 -1.06 9.21 -16.82
CA GLY A 380 -2.22 8.83 -16.00
C GLY A 380 -2.82 10.05 -15.33
N ALA A 381 -3.62 9.83 -14.28
CA ALA A 381 -4.04 10.88 -13.37
C ALA A 381 -3.23 10.78 -12.06
N ASP A 382 -2.14 11.52 -11.98
CA ASP A 382 -1.14 11.38 -10.93
C ASP A 382 -1.28 12.47 -9.85
N ARG A 383 -0.97 12.10 -8.61
CA ARG A 383 -0.98 13.02 -7.48
C ARG A 383 0.37 13.03 -6.75
N VAL A 384 0.92 14.22 -6.55
CA VAL A 384 2.26 14.39 -5.97
C VAL A 384 2.23 15.31 -4.76
N GLU A 385 2.72 14.81 -3.63
CA GLU A 385 2.95 15.56 -2.40
C GLU A 385 4.45 15.60 -2.12
N GLY A 386 5.12 16.68 -2.56
CA GLY A 386 6.57 16.85 -2.39
C GLY A 386 7.00 17.05 -0.94
N GLY A 387 6.12 17.61 -0.11
CA GLY A 387 6.40 17.81 1.30
C GLY A 387 7.40 18.94 1.57
N ARG A 388 8.47 18.65 2.32
CA ARG A 388 9.46 19.63 2.76
C ARG A 388 10.80 19.47 2.05
N GLY A 389 11.08 20.36 1.11
CA GLY A 389 12.45 20.70 0.76
C GLY A 389 12.52 21.48 -0.53
N LEU A 390 13.28 20.99 -1.50
CA LEU A 390 13.35 21.55 -2.85
C LEU A 390 13.05 20.45 -3.85
N ASP A 391 11.77 20.31 -4.13
CA ASP A 391 11.22 19.13 -4.77
C ASP A 391 11.02 19.38 -6.27
N THR A 392 11.27 18.34 -7.06
CA THR A 392 11.32 18.44 -8.52
C THR A 392 10.38 17.43 -9.17
N LEU A 393 9.39 17.93 -9.90
CA LEU A 393 8.53 17.13 -10.77
C LEU A 393 9.18 16.96 -12.16
N GLN A 394 9.15 15.74 -12.70
CA GLN A 394 9.66 15.40 -14.03
C GLN A 394 8.52 14.88 -14.89
N LEU A 395 8.18 15.64 -15.93
CA LEU A 395 7.06 15.37 -16.83
C LEU A 395 7.57 14.96 -18.21
N GLN A 396 6.85 14.06 -18.87
CA GLN A 396 7.18 13.63 -20.23
C GLN A 396 6.95 14.74 -21.26
N GLY A 397 7.66 14.68 -22.38
CA GLY A 397 7.46 15.59 -23.51
C GLY A 397 8.07 16.97 -23.28
N ASP A 398 7.56 17.96 -24.02
CA ASP A 398 7.98 19.35 -23.95
C ASP A 398 6.89 20.20 -23.27
N MET A 399 7.27 21.32 -22.67
CA MET A 399 6.33 22.30 -22.08
C MET A 399 5.19 22.73 -23.02
N SER A 400 5.33 22.60 -24.35
CA SER A 400 4.25 22.88 -25.31
C SER A 400 3.08 21.89 -25.25
N ASP A 401 3.32 20.71 -24.69
CA ASP A 401 2.34 19.62 -24.60
C ASP A 401 1.44 19.82 -23.37
N TRP A 402 1.81 20.75 -22.47
CA TRP A 402 1.20 20.92 -21.17
C TRP A 402 0.49 22.27 -21.01
N THR A 403 -0.71 22.22 -20.45
CA THR A 403 -1.42 23.36 -19.89
C THR A 403 -1.21 23.37 -18.38
N VAL A 404 -0.68 24.47 -17.83
CA VAL A 404 -0.34 24.55 -16.39
C VAL A 404 -1.21 25.58 -15.69
N THR A 405 -1.82 25.19 -14.58
CA THR A 405 -2.75 26.02 -13.81
C THR A 405 -2.41 25.93 -12.33
N ARG A 406 -2.42 27.07 -11.62
CA ARG A 406 -2.39 27.08 -10.15
C ARG A 406 -3.82 27.07 -9.59
N LEU A 407 -4.07 26.16 -8.66
CA LEU A 407 -5.36 25.97 -8.01
C LEU A 407 -5.48 26.79 -6.71
N GLY A 408 -6.70 26.99 -6.24
CA GLY A 408 -7.04 27.86 -5.12
C GLY A 408 -6.56 27.35 -3.75
N ASP A 409 -6.32 26.06 -3.65
CA ASP A 409 -5.72 25.37 -2.50
C ASP A 409 -4.17 25.46 -2.47
N GLY A 410 -3.56 25.97 -3.56
CA GLY A 410 -2.12 26.14 -3.70
C GLY A 410 -1.44 25.09 -4.58
N THR A 411 -2.13 23.99 -4.91
CA THR A 411 -1.63 22.95 -5.81
C THR A 411 -1.51 23.46 -7.25
N ILE A 412 -0.83 22.69 -8.09
CA ILE A 412 -0.59 23.02 -9.49
C ILE A 412 -1.01 21.83 -10.33
N ALA A 413 -1.91 22.08 -11.27
CA ALA A 413 -2.35 21.11 -12.25
C ALA A 413 -1.53 21.25 -13.53
N PHE A 414 -0.94 20.15 -13.97
CA PHE A 414 -0.30 20.00 -15.28
C PHE A 414 -1.20 19.09 -16.13
N VAL A 415 -1.73 19.61 -17.23
CA VAL A 415 -2.72 18.92 -18.06
C VAL A 415 -2.17 18.70 -19.45
N SER A 416 -2.17 17.46 -19.92
CA SER A 416 -1.73 17.05 -21.25
C SER A 416 -2.78 16.15 -21.91
N GLN A 417 -2.94 16.28 -23.23
CA GLN A 417 -3.79 15.37 -24.00
C GLN A 417 -3.12 14.01 -24.26
N ASP A 418 -1.78 13.98 -24.25
CA ASP A 418 -0.99 12.81 -24.60
C ASP A 418 -0.43 12.07 -23.36
N TYR A 419 -0.37 12.76 -22.21
CA TYR A 419 0.29 12.27 -20.99
C TYR A 419 -0.64 12.24 -19.77
N GLY A 420 -1.87 12.74 -19.86
CA GLY A 420 -2.80 12.76 -18.73
C GLY A 420 -2.69 14.03 -17.88
N ILE A 421 -2.90 13.90 -16.58
CA ILE A 421 -2.96 15.03 -15.64
C ILE A 421 -2.14 14.75 -14.38
N ASP A 422 -1.37 15.73 -13.94
CA ASP A 422 -0.65 15.69 -12.67
C ASP A 422 -1.12 16.81 -11.75
N ILE A 423 -1.57 16.46 -10.55
CA ILE A 423 -1.89 17.42 -9.49
C ILE A 423 -0.77 17.40 -8.45
N ALA A 424 0.00 18.48 -8.40
CA ALA A 424 1.20 18.55 -7.58
C ALA A 424 1.13 19.62 -6.49
N SER A 425 1.56 19.24 -5.30
CA SER A 425 1.68 20.04 -4.09
C SER A 425 3.12 19.97 -3.56
N GLY A 426 3.59 21.05 -2.94
CA GLY A 426 4.95 21.09 -2.39
C GLY A 426 6.07 20.91 -3.42
N ILE A 427 5.86 21.34 -4.67
CA ILE A 427 6.87 21.26 -5.74
C ILE A 427 7.43 22.66 -6.05
N GLU A 428 8.75 22.80 -6.03
CA GLU A 428 9.45 24.06 -6.37
C GLU A 428 9.97 24.09 -7.79
N ARG A 429 10.22 22.92 -8.42
CA ARG A 429 10.78 22.83 -9.77
C ARG A 429 10.05 21.83 -10.64
N VAL A 430 10.02 22.12 -11.93
CA VAL A 430 9.56 21.17 -12.95
C VAL A 430 10.59 21.00 -14.04
N THR A 431 10.79 19.77 -14.48
CA THR A 431 11.63 19.40 -15.62
C THR A 431 10.79 18.70 -16.67
N PHE A 432 10.87 19.14 -17.92
CA PHE A 432 10.22 18.46 -19.04
C PHE A 432 11.26 17.58 -19.77
N LEU A 433 10.98 16.28 -19.84
CA LEU A 433 11.82 15.23 -20.39
C LEU A 433 11.56 15.13 -21.91
N ALA A 434 12.20 16.01 -22.67
CA ALA A 434 11.93 16.21 -24.09
C ALA A 434 12.31 15.00 -24.98
N ALA A 435 11.34 14.51 -25.76
CA ALA A 435 11.57 13.56 -26.86
C ALA A 435 11.87 14.31 -28.17
N GLY A 436 13.04 14.94 -28.30
CA GLY A 436 13.43 15.73 -29.49
C GLY A 436 14.89 15.59 -29.92
N PRO A 437 15.27 15.92 -31.17
CA PRO A 437 16.56 15.56 -31.79
C PRO A 437 17.81 16.24 -31.20
N LEU A 438 17.65 17.18 -30.26
CA LEU A 438 18.75 17.79 -29.51
C LEU A 438 18.79 17.38 -28.03
N HIS A 439 17.76 16.67 -27.52
CA HIS A 439 17.67 16.10 -26.17
C HIS A 439 18.22 17.00 -25.06
N LEU A 440 17.67 18.21 -24.90
CA LEU A 440 18.02 19.07 -23.77
C LEU A 440 16.78 19.25 -22.92
N ASP A 441 16.77 18.57 -21.77
CA ASP A 441 15.77 18.76 -20.73
C ASP A 441 15.71 20.24 -20.36
N ARG A 442 14.49 20.76 -20.19
CA ARG A 442 14.27 22.14 -19.76
C ARG A 442 13.79 22.16 -18.31
N HIS A 443 14.37 23.06 -17.53
CA HIS A 443 14.12 23.19 -16.10
C HIS A 443 13.46 24.53 -15.81
N TYR A 444 12.42 24.49 -14.97
CA TYR A 444 11.68 25.67 -14.57
C TYR A 444 11.59 25.73 -13.05
N ASP A 445 11.74 26.93 -12.49
CA ASP A 445 11.30 27.21 -11.13
C ASP A 445 9.81 27.55 -11.15
N ILE A 446 9.07 27.06 -10.16
CA ILE A 446 7.65 27.35 -10.00
C ILE A 446 7.50 28.66 -9.22
N ALA A 447 7.01 29.71 -9.89
CA ALA A 447 6.67 30.98 -9.25
C ALA A 447 5.16 31.08 -8.96
N ASP A 448 4.75 32.17 -8.30
CA ASP A 448 3.35 32.39 -7.91
C ASP A 448 2.37 32.35 -9.11
N ASN A 449 2.80 32.83 -10.28
CA ASN A 449 1.92 33.02 -11.44
C ASN A 449 2.45 32.49 -12.79
N ARG A 450 3.61 31.82 -12.77
CA ARG A 450 4.25 31.30 -13.98
C ARG A 450 5.30 30.24 -13.63
N LEU A 451 5.70 29.49 -14.64
CA LEU A 451 6.96 28.75 -14.66
C LEU A 451 8.07 29.69 -15.16
N GLU A 452 9.12 29.87 -14.37
CA GLU A 452 10.32 30.64 -14.76
C GLU A 452 11.36 29.70 -15.35
N ASP A 453 11.68 29.88 -16.63
CA ASP A 453 12.66 29.02 -17.29
C ASP A 453 14.07 29.34 -16.80
N ARG A 454 14.80 28.30 -16.39
CA ARG A 454 16.18 28.38 -15.85
C ARG A 454 17.17 27.57 -16.68
N SER A 455 16.77 27.09 -17.85
CA SER A 455 17.53 26.10 -18.61
C SER A 455 18.87 26.62 -19.10
N TYR A 456 18.98 27.91 -19.45
CA TYR A 456 20.22 28.48 -19.98
C TYR A 456 20.94 29.35 -18.96
N SER A 457 20.22 30.20 -18.22
CA SER A 457 20.72 31.06 -17.14
C SER A 457 21.98 31.91 -17.49
N GLY A 458 22.34 32.86 -16.61
CA GLY A 458 23.57 33.64 -16.77
C GLY A 458 23.63 34.48 -18.06
N TRP A 459 24.64 34.26 -18.92
CA TRP A 459 24.81 35.05 -20.15
C TRP A 459 23.91 34.61 -21.32
N LEU A 460 23.21 33.47 -21.17
CA LEU A 460 22.29 32.90 -22.14
C LEU A 460 20.81 33.00 -21.71
N ASP A 461 20.51 33.73 -20.64
CA ASP A 461 19.16 33.91 -20.09
C ASP A 461 18.12 34.42 -21.12
N PHE A 462 18.56 35.13 -22.15
CA PHE A 462 17.70 35.57 -23.26
C PHE A 462 17.08 34.41 -24.09
N LEU A 463 17.55 33.17 -23.90
CA LEU A 463 16.97 31.95 -24.47
C LEU A 463 15.89 31.32 -23.58
N ASP A 464 15.79 31.75 -22.33
CA ASP A 464 14.81 31.28 -21.37
C ASP A 464 13.42 31.84 -21.75
N ARG A 465 12.38 31.00 -21.62
CA ARG A 465 10.99 31.35 -21.97
C ARG A 465 10.04 30.96 -20.86
N ASP A 466 9.74 31.93 -19.99
CA ASP A 466 8.72 31.78 -18.95
C ASP A 466 7.34 31.44 -19.52
N VAL A 467 6.58 30.63 -18.79
CA VAL A 467 5.21 30.22 -19.15
C VAL A 467 4.23 30.67 -18.08
N ALA A 468 3.33 31.59 -18.42
CA ALA A 468 2.28 32.03 -17.52
C ALA A 468 1.25 30.92 -17.29
N PHE A 469 0.72 30.83 -16.07
CA PHE A 469 -0.35 29.87 -15.78
C PHE A 469 -1.64 30.24 -16.50
N THR A 470 -2.34 29.22 -16.96
CA THR A 470 -3.67 29.30 -17.56
C THR A 470 -4.71 29.53 -16.46
N SER A 471 -5.74 30.33 -16.77
CA SER A 471 -6.88 30.49 -15.87
C SER A 471 -7.85 29.32 -16.01
N SER A 472 -8.27 28.74 -14.89
CA SER A 472 -9.34 27.74 -14.84
C SER A 472 -10.55 28.23 -14.03
N ARG A 473 -11.67 27.53 -14.15
CA ARG A 473 -12.79 27.64 -13.20
C ARG A 473 -12.55 26.64 -12.07
N GLN A 474 -12.69 27.08 -10.83
CA GLN A 474 -12.33 26.29 -9.66
C GLN A 474 -13.47 26.35 -8.64
N GLY A 475 -13.68 25.25 -7.92
CA GLY A 475 -14.58 25.19 -6.77
C GLY A 475 -13.90 25.64 -5.49
N THR A 476 -14.37 25.09 -4.38
CA THR A 476 -13.99 25.41 -3.01
C THR A 476 -13.68 24.11 -2.25
N GLY A 477 -13.73 24.14 -0.92
CA GLY A 477 -13.54 22.94 -0.10
C GLY A 477 -14.87 22.24 0.25
N GLY A 478 -15.93 22.46 -0.52
CA GLY A 478 -17.21 21.77 -0.35
C GLY A 478 -18.02 21.85 -1.63
N ASP A 479 -19.18 21.19 -1.63
CA ASP A 479 -19.98 20.89 -2.83
C ASP A 479 -20.30 22.11 -3.72
N ASP A 480 -19.84 22.04 -4.96
CA ASP A 480 -19.90 23.08 -5.96
C ASP A 480 -20.65 22.66 -7.24
N HIS A 481 -21.16 23.66 -7.95
CA HIS A 481 -21.79 23.49 -9.26
C HIS A 481 -21.09 24.38 -10.29
N LEU A 482 -20.25 23.78 -11.13
CA LEU A 482 -19.35 24.51 -12.02
C LEU A 482 -19.61 24.17 -13.47
N SER A 483 -19.28 25.11 -14.36
CA SER A 483 -19.31 24.86 -15.80
C SER A 483 -18.31 25.68 -16.57
N GLY A 484 -17.63 25.08 -17.53
CA GLY A 484 -16.58 25.72 -18.31
C GLY A 484 -15.73 24.69 -19.05
N SER A 485 -14.65 25.17 -19.68
CA SER A 485 -13.79 24.33 -20.52
C SER A 485 -12.53 23.80 -19.84
N LEU A 486 -12.20 24.34 -18.67
CA LEU A 486 -11.12 23.89 -17.82
C LEU A 486 -11.61 24.10 -16.39
N VAL A 487 -12.08 23.04 -15.76
CA VAL A 487 -12.81 23.08 -14.49
C VAL A 487 -12.17 22.13 -13.50
N PHE A 488 -11.95 22.60 -12.28
CA PHE A 488 -11.48 21.82 -11.14
C PHE A 488 -12.49 21.97 -9.99
N GLY A 489 -13.04 20.87 -9.48
CA GLY A 489 -13.96 20.87 -8.34
C GLY A 489 -13.24 21.19 -7.03
N LEU A 490 -12.09 20.56 -6.81
CA LEU A 490 -11.24 20.60 -5.61
C LEU A 490 -11.70 19.61 -4.54
N ALA A 491 -12.43 20.03 -3.51
CA ALA A 491 -12.92 19.11 -2.50
C ALA A 491 -14.42 19.29 -2.28
N GLY A 492 -15.13 18.21 -2.01
CA GLY A 492 -16.59 18.19 -1.86
C GLY A 492 -17.24 17.29 -2.90
N ASP A 493 -18.55 17.05 -2.76
CA ASP A 493 -19.30 16.28 -3.76
C ASP A 493 -19.79 17.23 -4.86
N ASP A 494 -19.01 17.40 -5.92
CA ASP A 494 -19.17 18.41 -6.94
C ASP A 494 -20.01 17.96 -8.15
N VAL A 495 -20.56 18.96 -8.85
CA VAL A 495 -21.23 18.76 -10.15
C VAL A 495 -20.59 19.66 -11.19
N LEU A 496 -19.84 19.03 -12.10
CA LEU A 496 -19.08 19.70 -13.15
C LEU A 496 -19.75 19.48 -14.51
N SER A 497 -19.87 20.55 -15.29
CA SER A 497 -20.42 20.46 -16.65
C SER A 497 -19.56 21.22 -17.66
N GLY A 498 -19.10 20.51 -18.68
CA GLY A 498 -18.44 21.09 -19.84
C GLY A 498 -19.40 21.89 -20.71
N THR A 499 -19.04 22.00 -21.98
CA THR A 499 -19.61 22.89 -22.96
C THR A 499 -20.01 22.09 -24.21
N TRP A 500 -19.80 22.65 -25.39
CA TRP A 500 -20.03 21.98 -26.68
C TRP A 500 -18.72 21.82 -27.47
N ARG A 501 -17.60 22.12 -26.81
CA ARG A 501 -16.22 22.08 -27.33
C ARG A 501 -15.44 21.11 -26.45
N SER A 502 -14.23 20.78 -26.88
CA SER A 502 -13.29 20.04 -26.03
C SER A 502 -13.01 20.76 -24.72
N ASP A 503 -13.28 20.06 -23.63
CA ASP A 503 -13.16 20.54 -22.26
C ASP A 503 -12.33 19.58 -21.40
N VAL A 504 -11.80 20.09 -20.29
CA VAL A 504 -11.13 19.30 -19.24
C VAL A 504 -11.86 19.54 -17.93
N LEU A 505 -12.35 18.46 -17.31
CA LEU A 505 -13.01 18.48 -16.02
C LEU A 505 -12.25 17.56 -15.06
N HIS A 506 -11.91 18.08 -13.88
CA HIS A 506 -11.31 17.32 -12.78
C HIS A 506 -12.19 17.48 -11.54
N GLY A 507 -12.71 16.38 -11.00
CA GLY A 507 -13.55 16.35 -9.81
C GLY A 507 -12.78 16.82 -8.59
N GLY A 508 -11.79 16.02 -8.19
CA GLY A 508 -11.01 16.27 -6.98
C GLY A 508 -11.35 15.24 -5.92
N THR A 509 -11.34 15.63 -4.64
CA THR A 509 -11.72 14.71 -3.57
C THR A 509 -13.23 14.81 -3.29
N GLY A 510 -13.94 13.71 -3.23
CA GLY A 510 -15.38 13.66 -2.98
C GLY A 510 -16.11 12.85 -4.05
N ASN A 511 -17.43 12.69 -3.93
CA ASN A 511 -18.22 11.91 -4.89
C ASN A 511 -18.83 12.84 -5.94
N ASP A 512 -18.12 12.96 -7.05
CA ASP A 512 -18.35 13.96 -8.07
C ASP A 512 -19.24 13.47 -9.22
N ARG A 513 -19.81 14.43 -9.94
CA ARG A 513 -20.57 14.17 -11.18
C ARG A 513 -20.04 15.03 -12.30
N LEU A 514 -19.42 14.40 -13.28
CA LEU A 514 -18.78 15.06 -14.41
C LEU A 514 -19.57 14.79 -15.69
N ALA A 515 -19.95 15.86 -16.39
CA ALA A 515 -20.59 15.79 -17.71
C ALA A 515 -19.84 16.63 -18.73
N GLY A 516 -19.15 16.01 -19.70
CA GLY A 516 -18.37 16.70 -20.75
C GLY A 516 -19.26 17.53 -21.67
N GLY A 517 -20.40 16.96 -22.06
CA GLY A 517 -21.41 17.63 -22.85
C GLY A 517 -21.27 17.26 -24.31
N GLY A 518 -20.67 18.12 -25.13
CA GLY A 518 -20.24 17.69 -26.45
C GLY A 518 -18.88 18.27 -26.77
N GLY A 519 -18.13 17.63 -27.65
CA GLY A 519 -16.72 17.97 -27.80
C GLY A 519 -15.89 16.70 -27.79
N ASN A 520 -14.58 16.86 -27.63
CA ASN A 520 -13.73 15.74 -27.29
C ASN A 520 -13.18 16.07 -25.92
N ASP A 521 -13.74 15.47 -24.88
CA ASP A 521 -13.57 15.90 -23.51
C ASP A 521 -12.64 14.97 -22.73
N PHE A 522 -11.94 15.51 -21.73
CA PHE A 522 -11.11 14.77 -20.79
C PHE A 522 -11.72 14.94 -19.39
N LEU A 523 -12.23 13.86 -18.82
CA LEU A 523 -12.88 13.85 -17.51
C LEU A 523 -12.06 12.98 -16.56
N TYR A 524 -11.66 13.57 -15.44
CA TYR A 524 -10.93 12.93 -14.35
C TYR A 524 -11.77 13.04 -13.08
N GLY A 525 -12.24 11.92 -12.53
CA GLY A 525 -12.98 11.89 -11.26
C GLY A 525 -12.07 12.28 -10.10
N ALA A 526 -10.95 11.58 -9.99
CA ALA A 526 -9.93 11.66 -8.95
C ALA A 526 -10.31 10.83 -7.71
N GLU A 527 -10.38 11.37 -6.51
CA GLU A 527 -10.58 10.54 -5.31
C GLU A 527 -12.05 10.55 -4.85
N GLY A 528 -12.74 9.42 -4.92
CA GLY A 528 -14.11 9.24 -4.46
C GLY A 528 -14.93 8.36 -5.39
N ALA A 529 -16.22 8.17 -5.10
CA ALA A 529 -17.09 7.39 -5.97
C ALA A 529 -17.80 8.30 -6.97
N ASP A 530 -17.27 8.40 -8.17
CA ASP A 530 -17.64 9.40 -9.17
C ASP A 530 -18.62 8.88 -10.22
N VAL A 531 -19.27 9.81 -10.91
CA VAL A 531 -20.12 9.52 -12.08
C VAL A 531 -19.67 10.34 -13.28
N LEU A 532 -19.11 9.67 -14.28
CA LEU A 532 -18.52 10.32 -15.46
C LEU A 532 -19.35 10.06 -16.71
N SER A 533 -19.67 11.13 -17.45
CA SER A 533 -20.33 11.06 -18.75
C SER A 533 -19.70 12.02 -19.75
N GLY A 534 -18.98 11.49 -20.74
CA GLY A 534 -18.36 12.30 -21.80
C GLY A 534 -19.41 13.05 -22.64
N GLY A 535 -20.48 12.35 -23.00
CA GLY A 535 -21.56 12.91 -23.80
C GLY A 535 -21.33 12.65 -25.30
N GLY A 536 -21.24 13.70 -26.11
CA GLY A 536 -21.12 13.56 -27.56
C GLY A 536 -19.73 13.92 -28.10
N GLY A 537 -19.09 12.96 -28.77
CA GLY A 537 -17.80 13.12 -29.45
C GLY A 537 -16.79 12.10 -28.94
N ASN A 538 -15.50 12.42 -29.03
CA ASN A 538 -14.45 11.47 -28.64
C ASN A 538 -13.91 11.83 -27.27
N ASP A 539 -14.32 11.10 -26.25
CA ASP A 539 -14.10 11.45 -24.85
C ASP A 539 -13.17 10.44 -24.17
N LEU A 540 -12.36 10.94 -23.25
CA LEU A 540 -11.48 10.17 -22.39
C LEU A 540 -11.98 10.35 -20.95
N LEU A 541 -12.29 9.23 -20.30
CA LEU A 541 -12.76 9.17 -18.93
C LEU A 541 -11.73 8.41 -18.08
N ASN A 542 -11.38 8.98 -16.95
CA ASN A 542 -10.54 8.38 -15.93
C ASN A 542 -11.26 8.57 -14.60
N GLY A 543 -11.61 7.46 -13.95
CA GLY A 543 -12.34 7.45 -12.69
C GLY A 543 -11.48 7.99 -11.55
N GLY A 544 -10.24 7.52 -11.44
CA GLY A 544 -9.36 7.79 -10.32
C GLY A 544 -9.46 6.66 -9.29
N LEU A 545 -9.44 7.00 -8.00
CA LEU A 545 -9.62 6.05 -6.90
C LEU A 545 -11.07 6.05 -6.42
N GLY A 546 -11.68 4.88 -6.34
CA GLY A 546 -13.01 4.69 -5.77
C GLY A 546 -13.88 3.82 -6.66
N ASP A 547 -15.12 3.58 -6.24
CA ASP A 547 -16.06 2.79 -7.03
C ASP A 547 -16.81 3.70 -8.02
N ASP A 548 -16.33 3.77 -9.26
CA ASP A 548 -16.80 4.74 -10.23
C ASP A 548 -17.92 4.23 -11.14
N VAL A 549 -18.69 5.16 -11.69
CA VAL A 549 -19.74 4.88 -12.68
C VAL A 549 -19.48 5.61 -13.99
N PHE A 550 -19.11 4.85 -15.01
CA PHE A 550 -18.94 5.35 -16.38
C PHE A 550 -20.27 5.25 -17.14
N VAL A 551 -20.85 6.41 -17.48
CA VAL A 551 -22.15 6.50 -18.16
C VAL A 551 -21.95 6.56 -19.68
N PHE A 552 -22.43 5.53 -20.38
CA PHE A 552 -22.27 5.37 -21.82
C PHE A 552 -23.63 5.35 -22.55
N ASP A 553 -23.83 6.25 -23.52
CA ASP A 553 -25.02 6.25 -24.38
C ASP A 553 -24.78 5.43 -25.66
N ALA A 554 -25.38 4.24 -25.73
CA ALA A 554 -25.26 3.34 -26.89
C ALA A 554 -25.93 3.88 -28.17
N ALA A 555 -26.76 4.93 -28.06
CA ALA A 555 -27.32 5.67 -29.19
C ALA A 555 -26.58 6.97 -29.50
N GLY A 556 -25.47 7.23 -28.80
CA GLY A 556 -24.62 8.40 -28.95
C GLY A 556 -23.81 8.41 -30.25
N ALA A 557 -22.79 9.27 -30.28
CA ALA A 557 -21.88 9.38 -31.40
C ALA A 557 -20.46 9.68 -30.93
N GLY A 558 -19.47 9.04 -31.56
CA GLY A 558 -18.05 9.23 -31.25
C GLY A 558 -17.42 8.01 -30.59
N CYS A 559 -16.41 8.21 -29.76
CA CYS A 559 -15.63 7.14 -29.14
C CYS A 559 -15.35 7.51 -27.69
N VAL A 560 -15.81 6.71 -26.74
CA VAL A 560 -15.51 6.87 -25.33
C VAL A 560 -14.40 5.90 -24.96
N ILE A 561 -13.33 6.42 -24.39
CA ILE A 561 -12.23 5.63 -23.84
C ILE A 561 -12.29 5.77 -22.33
N VAL A 562 -12.38 4.64 -21.63
CA VAL A 562 -12.14 4.57 -20.19
C VAL A 562 -10.70 4.09 -20.00
N GLU A 563 -9.87 4.90 -19.36
CA GLU A 563 -8.42 4.63 -19.24
C GLU A 563 -8.06 3.69 -18.10
N ASP A 564 -8.83 3.70 -17.02
CA ASP A 564 -8.46 3.12 -15.72
C ASP A 564 -9.55 2.21 -15.13
N PHE A 565 -10.47 1.69 -15.95
CA PHE A 565 -11.55 0.83 -15.48
C PHE A 565 -10.97 -0.34 -14.66
N ARG A 566 -11.16 -0.35 -13.34
CA ARG A 566 -10.57 -1.31 -12.40
C ARG A 566 -9.06 -1.49 -12.58
N LEU A 567 -8.32 -0.39 -12.72
CA LEU A 567 -6.86 -0.39 -12.81
C LEU A 567 -6.21 -0.43 -11.41
N SER A 568 -7.02 -0.60 -10.35
CA SER A 568 -6.59 -1.08 -9.04
C SER A 568 -7.31 -2.38 -8.67
N ASP A 569 -6.60 -3.30 -7.99
CA ASP A 569 -7.15 -4.58 -7.49
C ASP A 569 -8.34 -4.41 -6.50
N VAL A 570 -8.60 -3.19 -6.05
CA VAL A 570 -9.59 -2.86 -5.01
C VAL A 570 -10.83 -2.12 -5.53
N GLU A 571 -10.83 -1.67 -6.79
CA GLU A 571 -11.93 -0.88 -7.38
C GLU A 571 -13.04 -1.78 -7.93
N GLU A 572 -14.30 -1.40 -7.69
CA GLU A 572 -15.50 -2.09 -8.19
C GLU A 572 -16.33 -1.21 -9.16
N ASP A 573 -15.67 -0.70 -10.19
CA ASP A 573 -16.27 0.16 -11.21
C ASP A 573 -17.45 -0.47 -11.96
N LEU A 574 -18.38 0.40 -12.36
CA LEU A 574 -19.58 0.05 -13.08
C LEU A 574 -19.72 0.82 -14.40
N ILE A 575 -20.26 0.15 -15.41
CA ILE A 575 -20.67 0.78 -16.67
C ILE A 575 -22.20 0.92 -16.64
N GLN A 576 -22.68 2.17 -16.70
CA GLN A 576 -24.09 2.46 -16.87
C GLN A 576 -24.41 2.70 -18.35
N LEU A 577 -25.21 1.80 -18.94
CA LEU A 577 -25.67 1.90 -20.32
C LEU A 577 -26.96 2.71 -20.42
N LEU A 578 -26.96 3.69 -21.31
CA LEU A 578 -28.16 4.40 -21.74
C LEU A 578 -28.53 3.97 -23.16
N ASN A 579 -29.84 3.92 -23.44
CA ASN A 579 -30.40 3.60 -24.76
C ASN A 579 -29.92 2.26 -25.37
N PHE A 580 -29.46 1.32 -24.55
CA PHE A 580 -29.09 -0.02 -24.97
C PHE A 580 -30.30 -0.97 -24.88
N ALA A 581 -30.53 -1.76 -25.93
CA ALA A 581 -31.63 -2.73 -25.97
C ALA A 581 -31.09 -4.13 -25.63
N GLY A 582 -30.77 -4.38 -24.36
CA GLY A 582 -30.21 -5.65 -23.89
C GLY A 582 -29.95 -5.66 -22.37
N ASP A 583 -29.39 -6.75 -21.88
CA ASP A 583 -28.85 -6.89 -20.51
C ASP A 583 -27.30 -6.91 -20.54
N GLY A 584 -26.66 -6.95 -19.37
CA GLY A 584 -25.20 -6.98 -19.27
C GLY A 584 -24.54 -8.12 -20.04
N GLN A 585 -25.17 -9.31 -20.07
CA GLN A 585 -24.67 -10.43 -20.86
C GLN A 585 -24.73 -10.16 -22.38
N SER A 586 -25.80 -9.50 -22.83
CA SER A 586 -25.91 -9.06 -24.23
C SER A 586 -24.87 -8.01 -24.57
N PHE A 587 -24.56 -7.10 -23.65
CA PHE A 587 -23.48 -6.11 -23.81
C PHE A 587 -22.11 -6.80 -23.93
N LEU A 588 -21.75 -7.68 -23.00
CA LEU A 588 -20.48 -8.41 -23.01
C LEU A 588 -20.30 -9.26 -24.28
N SER A 589 -21.38 -9.74 -24.88
CA SER A 589 -21.32 -10.48 -26.15
C SER A 589 -20.86 -9.64 -27.36
N LEU A 590 -20.88 -8.31 -27.24
CA LEU A 590 -20.39 -7.39 -28.26
C LEU A 590 -18.88 -7.14 -28.16
N ALA A 591 -18.25 -7.58 -27.08
CA ALA A 591 -16.86 -7.30 -26.80
C ALA A 591 -15.93 -7.89 -27.87
N ARG A 592 -14.95 -7.09 -28.27
CA ARG A 592 -13.85 -7.47 -29.17
C ARG A 592 -12.53 -7.12 -28.49
N GLN A 593 -11.74 -8.14 -28.20
CA GLN A 593 -10.39 -7.94 -27.69
C GLN A 593 -9.48 -7.39 -28.79
N GLU A 594 -8.85 -6.25 -28.52
CA GLU A 594 -7.77 -5.67 -29.32
C GLU A 594 -6.49 -5.54 -28.46
N ALA A 595 -5.43 -4.98 -29.04
CA ALA A 595 -4.12 -4.88 -28.40
C ALA A 595 -4.08 -3.82 -27.28
N ASP A 596 -4.92 -2.80 -27.38
CA ASP A 596 -5.04 -1.67 -26.46
C ASP A 596 -6.16 -1.83 -25.43
N GLY A 597 -7.01 -2.86 -25.56
CA GLY A 597 -8.04 -3.18 -24.58
C GLY A 597 -9.26 -3.86 -25.18
N LEU A 598 -10.41 -3.69 -24.52
CA LEU A 598 -11.68 -4.28 -24.91
C LEU A 598 -12.57 -3.26 -25.62
N HIS A 599 -12.96 -3.56 -26.86
CA HIS A 599 -13.76 -2.68 -27.70
C HIS A 599 -15.20 -3.15 -27.82
N PHE A 600 -16.15 -2.20 -27.75
CA PHE A 600 -17.58 -2.41 -27.96
C PHE A 600 -18.08 -1.45 -29.04
N ASP A 601 -18.46 -2.00 -30.20
CA ASP A 601 -18.90 -1.23 -31.37
C ASP A 601 -20.44 -1.25 -31.51
N PHE A 602 -21.06 -0.06 -31.48
CA PHE A 602 -22.50 0.15 -31.64
C PHE A 602 -22.85 0.83 -32.98
N GLY A 603 -21.90 0.91 -33.90
CA GLY A 603 -22.01 1.41 -35.27
C GLY A 603 -21.82 2.92 -35.41
N TYR A 604 -22.42 3.73 -34.54
CA TYR A 604 -22.22 5.18 -34.50
C TYR A 604 -21.36 5.65 -33.32
N THR A 605 -21.22 4.79 -32.32
CA THR A 605 -20.43 5.04 -31.12
C THR A 605 -19.61 3.80 -30.76
N GLU A 606 -18.46 4.01 -30.15
CA GLU A 606 -17.57 2.97 -29.65
C GLU A 606 -17.26 3.22 -28.16
N LEU A 607 -17.18 2.16 -27.37
CA LEU A 607 -16.62 2.19 -26.03
C LEU A 607 -15.36 1.34 -26.02
N ILE A 608 -14.28 1.89 -25.48
CA ILE A 608 -13.00 1.21 -25.31
C ILE A 608 -12.67 1.22 -23.82
N LEU A 609 -12.51 0.03 -23.24
CA LEU A 609 -11.94 -0.14 -21.90
C LEU A 609 -10.48 -0.48 -22.09
N ARG A 610 -9.59 0.49 -21.84
CA ARG A 610 -8.15 0.34 -22.09
C ARG A 610 -7.56 -0.67 -21.12
N GLY A 611 -6.60 -1.49 -21.56
CA GLY A 611 -5.90 -2.47 -20.71
C GLY A 611 -6.72 -3.70 -20.32
N GLN A 612 -8.05 -3.59 -20.30
CA GLN A 612 -8.96 -4.65 -19.86
C GLN A 612 -9.08 -5.81 -20.85
N THR A 613 -9.31 -7.00 -20.30
CA THR A 613 -9.64 -8.22 -21.05
C THR A 613 -11.05 -8.69 -20.77
N LEU A 614 -11.59 -9.54 -21.64
CA LEU A 614 -12.93 -10.13 -21.41
C LEU A 614 -13.00 -10.99 -20.14
N ALA A 615 -11.87 -11.48 -19.62
CA ALA A 615 -11.85 -12.26 -18.37
C ALA A 615 -12.09 -11.38 -17.14
N ASP A 616 -11.84 -10.08 -17.26
CA ASP A 616 -11.89 -9.11 -16.17
C ASP A 616 -13.30 -8.52 -16.01
N LEU A 617 -14.22 -8.81 -16.94
CA LEU A 617 -15.59 -8.29 -16.92
C LEU A 617 -16.67 -9.33 -16.63
N GLY A 618 -17.55 -8.97 -15.70
CA GLY A 618 -18.79 -9.67 -15.38
C GLY A 618 -20.05 -8.86 -15.69
N SER A 619 -21.20 -9.53 -15.83
CA SER A 619 -22.46 -8.83 -16.17
C SER A 619 -23.02 -7.98 -15.05
N GLU A 620 -22.61 -8.27 -13.82
CA GLU A 620 -22.88 -7.52 -12.60
C GLU A 620 -22.26 -6.13 -12.61
N MET A 621 -21.20 -5.94 -13.40
CA MET A 621 -20.52 -4.65 -13.60
C MET A 621 -21.30 -3.73 -14.55
N ILE A 622 -22.39 -4.23 -15.16
CA ILE A 622 -23.13 -3.53 -16.21
C ILE A 622 -24.55 -3.20 -15.73
N ILE A 623 -24.87 -1.91 -15.67
CA ILE A 623 -26.21 -1.40 -15.37
C ILE A 623 -26.89 -1.04 -16.70
N ALA A 624 -27.85 -1.86 -17.14
CA ALA A 624 -28.53 -1.71 -18.45
C ALA A 624 -29.99 -1.21 -18.36
#